data_AF-A0A0K2YE08-F1
#
_entry.id   AF-A0A0K2YE08-F1
#
_cell.length_a   1.000
_cell.length_b   1.000
_cell.length_c   1.000
_cell.angle_alpha   90.00
_cell.angle_beta   90.00
_cell.angle_gamma   90.00
#
_symmetry.space_group_name_H-M   'P 1'
#
loop_
_entity.id
_entity.type
_entity.pdbx_description
1 polymer ?
#
loop_
_entity_poly.entity_id
_entity_poly.type
_entity_poly.pdbx_seq_one_letter_code
_entity_poly.pdbx_strand_id
1 'polypeptide(L)'
;MGHTTTRSITTTTTIAGAAAVALAVSLLTAPAASAQIPPPEPPEITTTVDGNTVTIDLVDPNRGISHLLTACTAALVNPVKGVNLIPAIASGTLPPISEIDPAVFEWGPSLLTTNAATRERTYELGEIPSGVYVAVGFCINPNITNPAVDFEPVFVGGTIEVGSAVLDLGSAVVETPGALTAVLELLGIDTGSLGSAEGSAVGSGEVGSGDAAVGSGDATVGSGN
;
A
#
# COMPACT_ATOMS: atom_id res chain seq x y z
N MET A 1 -0.32 52.27 -77.23
CA MET A 1 0.17 53.35 -76.34
C MET A 1 0.18 52.79 -74.92
N GLY A 2 1.35 52.67 -74.29
CA GLY A 2 1.44 52.08 -72.95
C GLY A 2 2.86 51.70 -72.52
N HIS A 3 3.61 52.73 -72.11
CA HIS A 3 4.70 52.75 -71.13
C HIS A 3 5.85 51.71 -71.18
N THR A 4 6.94 52.14 -71.83
CA THR A 4 8.33 51.76 -71.55
C THR A 4 8.71 52.20 -70.13
N THR A 5 9.13 51.27 -69.27
CA THR A 5 9.75 51.58 -67.97
C THR A 5 11.12 50.94 -67.88
N THR A 6 12.15 51.79 -67.96
CA THR A 6 13.56 51.51 -67.71
C THR A 6 13.78 51.12 -66.26
N ARG A 7 14.48 50.01 -65.99
CA ARG A 7 15.12 49.77 -64.69
C ARG A 7 16.60 49.42 -64.90
N SER A 8 17.40 50.23 -64.21
CA SER A 8 18.86 50.27 -64.21
C SER A 8 19.48 48.96 -63.73
N ILE A 9 20.51 48.53 -64.43
CA ILE A 9 21.41 47.44 -64.04
C ILE A 9 22.54 48.09 -63.24
N THR A 10 22.78 47.60 -62.03
CA THR A 10 24.00 47.94 -61.29
C THR A 10 24.56 46.64 -60.70
N THR A 11 25.60 46.13 -61.35
CA THR A 11 26.33 44.93 -60.94
C THR A 11 27.80 45.31 -60.83
N THR A 12 28.37 45.38 -59.62
CA THR A 12 29.83 45.26 -59.37
C THR A 12 30.04 45.02 -57.86
N THR A 13 30.09 43.77 -57.39
CA THR A 13 31.30 42.96 -57.03
C THR A 13 32.31 43.59 -56.07
N THR A 14 32.50 42.93 -54.92
CA THR A 14 33.77 42.65 -54.18
C THR A 14 33.40 41.86 -52.92
N ILE A 15 33.49 40.52 -52.90
CA ILE A 15 34.62 39.70 -52.40
C ILE A 15 35.34 40.32 -51.19
N ALA A 16 35.08 39.80 -49.99
CA ALA A 16 36.09 39.45 -48.98
C ALA A 16 35.41 39.05 -47.65
N GLY A 17 35.92 37.99 -47.02
CA GLY A 17 35.73 37.79 -45.58
C GLY A 17 34.85 36.62 -45.19
N ALA A 18 35.23 35.40 -45.58
CA ALA A 18 34.88 34.21 -44.80
C ALA A 18 35.61 34.27 -43.45
N ALA A 19 35.02 34.95 -42.47
CA ALA A 19 35.37 34.77 -41.07
C ALA A 19 34.54 33.58 -40.56
N ALA A 20 35.21 32.44 -40.45
CA ALA A 20 34.67 31.23 -39.86
C ALA A 20 34.23 31.54 -38.41
N VAL A 21 32.92 31.66 -38.21
CA VAL A 21 32.31 31.61 -36.88
C VAL A 21 32.30 30.15 -36.47
N ALA A 22 33.44 29.66 -36.00
CA ALA A 22 33.52 28.42 -35.23
C ALA A 22 33.00 28.69 -33.81
N LEU A 23 31.71 28.99 -33.69
CA LEU A 23 31.02 28.93 -32.41
C LEU A 23 30.57 27.48 -32.21
N ALA A 24 31.43 26.75 -31.48
CA ALA A 24 31.13 25.59 -30.67
C ALA A 24 29.71 25.01 -30.83
N VAL A 25 29.55 24.09 -31.79
CA VAL A 25 28.45 23.11 -31.76
C VAL A 25 28.84 22.04 -30.75
N SER A 26 28.78 22.38 -29.47
CA SER A 26 29.06 21.49 -28.33
C SER A 26 27.79 21.24 -27.51
N LEU A 27 26.62 21.11 -28.15
CA LEU A 27 25.32 21.04 -27.47
C LEU A 27 24.49 19.78 -27.77
N LEU A 28 25.08 18.71 -28.33
CA LEU A 28 24.30 17.56 -28.79
C LEU A 28 24.67 16.20 -28.19
N THR A 29 25.26 16.20 -27.00
CA THR A 29 25.31 15.00 -26.15
C THR A 29 25.12 15.38 -24.69
N ALA A 30 24.01 16.07 -24.38
CA ALA A 30 23.46 15.88 -23.04
C ALA A 30 23.08 14.39 -22.98
N PRO A 31 23.60 13.59 -22.03
CA PRO A 31 23.05 12.27 -21.83
C PRO A 31 21.56 12.48 -21.64
N ALA A 32 20.75 11.81 -22.45
CA ALA A 32 19.34 11.65 -22.13
C ALA A 32 19.36 10.98 -20.75
N ALA A 33 19.19 11.78 -19.71
CA ALA A 33 18.80 11.26 -18.42
C ALA A 33 17.51 10.53 -18.74
N SER A 34 17.59 9.20 -18.82
CA SER A 34 16.41 8.36 -18.91
C SER A 34 15.48 8.91 -17.85
N ALA A 35 14.38 9.52 -18.27
CA ALA A 35 13.43 10.10 -17.36
C ALA A 35 12.88 8.93 -16.56
N GLN A 36 13.52 8.66 -15.43
CA GLN A 36 13.16 7.56 -14.57
C GLN A 36 11.79 7.93 -14.05
N ILE A 37 10.80 7.13 -14.44
CA ILE A 37 9.43 7.35 -14.01
C ILE A 37 9.46 7.16 -12.49
N PRO A 38 9.10 8.18 -11.69
CA PRO A 38 9.05 8.04 -10.26
C PRO A 38 8.10 6.89 -9.86
N PRO A 39 8.44 6.10 -8.82
CA PRO A 39 7.54 5.10 -8.27
C PRO A 39 6.18 5.72 -7.94
N PRO A 40 5.07 4.99 -8.11
CA PRO A 40 3.78 5.46 -7.67
C PRO A 40 3.79 5.68 -6.14
N GLU A 41 3.13 6.72 -5.70
CA GLU A 41 2.83 7.00 -4.30
C GLU A 41 1.57 6.20 -3.89
N PRO A 42 1.50 5.69 -2.63
CA PRO A 42 0.33 4.97 -2.13
C PRO A 42 -0.94 5.82 -2.24
N PRO A 43 -2.09 5.22 -2.58
CA PRO A 43 -3.36 5.95 -2.50
C PRO A 43 -3.69 6.27 -1.04
N GLU A 44 -4.54 7.26 -0.81
CA GLU A 44 -5.21 7.43 0.48
C GLU A 44 -6.54 6.69 0.43
N ILE A 45 -6.78 5.81 1.40
CA ILE A 45 -8.03 5.06 1.54
C ILE A 45 -8.72 5.40 2.86
N THR A 46 -10.02 5.67 2.78
CA THR A 46 -10.86 5.86 3.97
C THR A 46 -12.14 5.07 3.83
N THR A 47 -12.64 4.53 4.94
CA THR A 47 -13.82 3.68 4.95
C THR A 47 -14.84 4.14 5.98
N THR A 48 -16.11 4.04 5.60
CA THR A 48 -17.23 4.27 6.52
C THR A 48 -18.17 3.10 6.47
N VAL A 49 -18.63 2.65 7.63
CA VAL A 49 -19.55 1.52 7.76
C VAL A 49 -20.87 2.02 8.33
N ASP A 50 -21.97 1.75 7.62
CA ASP A 50 -23.34 1.98 8.07
C ASP A 50 -24.11 0.65 8.03
N GLY A 51 -24.23 -0.01 9.20
CA GLY A 51 -24.80 -1.35 9.32
C GLY A 51 -24.00 -2.39 8.55
N ASN A 52 -24.56 -2.87 7.43
CA ASN A 52 -23.94 -3.84 6.52
C ASN A 52 -23.48 -3.21 5.19
N THR A 53 -23.53 -1.89 5.09
CA THR A 53 -23.01 -1.16 3.94
C THR A 53 -21.64 -0.60 4.28
N VAL A 54 -20.68 -0.83 3.40
CA VAL A 54 -19.32 -0.29 3.49
C VAL A 54 -19.13 0.69 2.34
N THR A 55 -18.72 1.91 2.66
CA THR A 55 -18.27 2.88 1.66
C THR A 55 -16.76 2.98 1.74
N ILE A 56 -16.11 2.86 0.59
CA ILE A 56 -14.65 2.99 0.43
C ILE A 56 -14.39 4.22 -0.43
N ASP A 57 -13.73 5.22 0.13
CA ASP A 57 -13.22 6.38 -0.58
C ASP A 57 -11.74 6.16 -0.89
N LEU A 58 -11.36 6.37 -2.15
CA LEU A 58 -10.01 6.19 -2.67
C LEU A 58 -9.55 7.48 -3.35
N VAL A 59 -8.43 8.02 -2.89
CA VAL A 59 -7.80 9.22 -3.46
C VAL A 59 -6.44 8.85 -4.05
N ASP A 60 -6.23 9.24 -5.30
CA ASP A 60 -4.99 9.02 -6.04
C ASP A 60 -4.08 10.27 -6.00
N PRO A 61 -2.96 10.23 -5.24
CA PRO A 61 -2.03 11.37 -5.16
C PRO A 61 -1.12 11.50 -6.37
N ASN A 62 -1.08 10.52 -7.28
CA ASN A 62 -0.11 10.42 -8.36
C ASN A 62 -0.39 11.41 -9.50
N ARG A 63 0.09 12.65 -9.36
CA ARG A 63 -0.15 13.75 -10.31
C ARG A 63 1.01 13.96 -11.29
N GLY A 64 0.70 14.56 -12.44
CA GLY A 64 1.69 14.94 -13.46
C GLY A 64 1.82 13.92 -14.60
N ILE A 65 2.64 14.28 -15.59
CA ILE A 65 2.78 13.51 -16.85
C ILE A 65 3.45 12.15 -16.65
N SER A 66 4.29 12.00 -15.61
CA SER A 66 4.93 10.73 -15.23
C SER A 66 3.92 9.67 -14.77
N HIS A 67 2.78 10.11 -14.24
CA HIS A 67 1.73 9.25 -13.68
C HIS A 67 0.46 9.24 -14.54
N LEU A 68 0.57 9.57 -15.83
CA LEU A 68 -0.56 9.57 -16.76
C LEU A 68 -1.18 8.17 -16.90
N LEU A 69 -0.35 7.13 -16.78
CA LEU A 69 -0.76 5.73 -16.85
C LEU A 69 -0.87 5.08 -15.47
N THR A 70 -0.72 5.84 -14.39
CA THR A 70 -1.00 5.34 -13.05
C THR A 70 -2.51 5.27 -12.86
N ALA A 71 -2.99 4.10 -12.45
CA ALA A 71 -4.37 3.86 -12.11
C ALA A 71 -4.43 3.24 -10.72
N CYS A 72 -5.33 3.73 -9.88
CA CYS A 72 -5.57 3.21 -8.56
C CYS A 72 -6.96 2.58 -8.48
N THR A 73 -7.09 1.55 -7.65
CA THR A 73 -8.38 0.90 -7.37
C THR A 73 -8.38 0.37 -5.94
N ALA A 74 -9.57 -0.02 -5.49
CA ALA A 74 -9.78 -0.58 -4.17
C ALA A 74 -10.37 -1.99 -4.25
N ALA A 75 -10.13 -2.75 -3.18
CA ALA A 75 -10.75 -4.05 -2.92
C ALA A 75 -11.06 -4.18 -1.43
N LEU A 76 -12.01 -5.04 -1.08
CA LEU A 76 -12.30 -5.44 0.28
C LEU A 76 -11.89 -6.90 0.46
N VAL A 77 -10.93 -7.13 1.34
CA VAL A 77 -10.34 -8.44 1.60
C VAL A 77 -10.89 -9.01 2.89
N ASN A 78 -11.23 -10.31 2.86
CA ASN A 78 -11.55 -11.07 4.05
C ASN A 78 -10.25 -11.71 4.59
N PRO A 79 -9.68 -11.20 5.70
CA PRO A 79 -8.39 -11.67 6.21
C PRO A 79 -8.45 -13.12 6.70
N VAL A 80 -9.62 -13.64 7.08
CA VAL A 80 -9.79 -15.04 7.47
C VAL A 80 -9.56 -15.96 6.26
N LYS A 81 -10.06 -15.57 5.09
CA LYS A 81 -9.88 -16.31 3.83
C LYS A 81 -8.48 -16.06 3.23
N GLY A 82 -7.91 -14.88 3.50
CA GLY A 82 -6.66 -14.37 2.93
C GLY A 82 -5.43 -14.45 3.82
N VAL A 83 -5.43 -15.25 4.89
CA VAL A 83 -4.34 -15.23 5.90
C VAL A 83 -2.94 -15.40 5.29
N ASN A 84 -2.83 -16.20 4.23
CA ASN A 84 -1.57 -16.45 3.50
C ASN A 84 -1.08 -15.24 2.67
N LEU A 85 -1.98 -14.31 2.34
CA LEU A 85 -1.67 -13.09 1.57
C LEU A 85 -1.31 -11.91 2.47
N ILE A 86 -1.70 -11.93 3.74
CA ILE A 86 -1.47 -10.83 4.68
C ILE A 86 0.03 -10.45 4.76
N PRO A 87 1.00 -11.38 4.89
CA PRO A 87 2.41 -11.01 4.95
C PRO A 87 2.91 -10.34 3.66
N ALA A 88 2.39 -10.79 2.51
CA ALA A 88 2.78 -10.29 1.20
C ALA A 88 2.21 -8.87 0.96
N ILE A 89 0.95 -8.64 1.36
CA ILE A 89 0.29 -7.33 1.33
C ILE A 89 1.02 -6.36 2.27
N ALA A 90 1.31 -6.77 3.50
CA ALA A 90 2.04 -5.95 4.47
C ALA A 90 3.44 -5.58 3.95
N SER A 91 4.12 -6.49 3.23
CA SER A 91 5.42 -6.20 2.60
C SER A 91 5.32 -5.44 1.27
N GLY A 92 4.14 -4.94 0.89
CA GLY A 92 3.91 -4.25 -0.39
C GLY A 92 4.17 -5.10 -1.64
N THR A 93 4.20 -6.43 -1.49
CA THR A 93 4.52 -7.39 -2.56
C THR A 93 3.28 -8.24 -2.84
N LEU A 94 2.54 -7.92 -3.89
CA LEU A 94 1.40 -8.74 -4.30
C LEU A 94 1.88 -9.94 -5.13
N PRO A 95 1.51 -11.18 -4.78
CA PRO A 95 1.79 -12.34 -5.63
C PRO A 95 1.04 -12.21 -6.97
N PRO A 96 1.44 -12.97 -8.00
CA PRO A 96 0.75 -12.97 -9.28
C PRO A 96 -0.75 -13.22 -9.09
N ILE A 97 -1.62 -12.47 -9.79
CA ILE A 97 -3.08 -12.60 -9.68
C ILE A 97 -3.57 -14.04 -9.89
N SER A 98 -2.86 -14.84 -10.69
CA SER A 98 -3.17 -16.26 -10.90
C SER A 98 -2.99 -17.15 -9.67
N GLU A 99 -2.22 -16.69 -8.69
CA GLU A 99 -1.94 -17.37 -7.42
C GLU A 99 -2.80 -16.82 -6.27
N ILE A 100 -3.53 -15.73 -6.51
CA ILE A 100 -4.46 -15.16 -5.53
C ILE A 100 -5.78 -15.90 -5.66
N ASP A 101 -6.18 -16.58 -4.59
CA ASP A 101 -7.51 -17.17 -4.52
C ASP A 101 -8.56 -16.04 -4.56
N PRO A 102 -9.46 -16.00 -5.56
CA PRO A 102 -10.47 -14.96 -5.65
C PRO A 102 -11.42 -14.95 -4.44
N ALA A 103 -11.55 -16.06 -3.71
CA ALA A 103 -12.35 -16.14 -2.49
C ALA A 103 -11.84 -15.23 -1.36
N VAL A 104 -10.60 -14.75 -1.46
CA VAL A 104 -9.98 -13.81 -0.51
C VAL A 104 -10.63 -12.44 -0.58
N PHE A 105 -11.14 -12.06 -1.74
CA PHE A 105 -11.86 -10.80 -1.92
C PHE A 105 -13.31 -11.01 -1.51
N GLU A 106 -13.74 -10.29 -0.47
CA GLU A 106 -15.17 -10.14 -0.19
C GLU A 106 -15.81 -9.27 -1.28
N TRP A 107 -15.05 -8.30 -1.80
CA TRP A 107 -15.43 -7.47 -2.93
C TRP A 107 -14.21 -6.94 -3.68
N GLY A 108 -14.34 -6.74 -5.00
CA GLY A 108 -13.29 -6.20 -5.87
C GLY A 108 -12.34 -7.26 -6.44
N PRO A 109 -11.21 -6.85 -7.05
CA PRO A 109 -10.81 -5.46 -7.30
C PRO A 109 -11.75 -4.73 -8.27
N SER A 110 -12.04 -3.46 -8.00
CA SER A 110 -12.99 -2.70 -8.82
C SER A 110 -12.47 -2.44 -10.23
N LEU A 111 -13.33 -2.63 -11.23
CA LEU A 111 -13.07 -2.25 -12.62
C LEU A 111 -13.13 -0.72 -12.82
N LEU A 112 -13.72 0.01 -11.87
CA LEU A 112 -13.79 1.46 -11.89
C LEU A 112 -12.53 2.03 -11.24
N THR A 113 -11.45 2.14 -12.01
CA THR A 113 -10.19 2.70 -11.52
C THR A 113 -10.19 4.23 -11.53
N THR A 114 -9.29 4.83 -10.76
CA THR A 114 -8.85 6.21 -10.96
C THR A 114 -8.07 6.30 -12.28
N ASN A 115 -7.98 7.52 -12.79
CA ASN A 115 -7.13 7.86 -13.92
C ASN A 115 -6.75 9.34 -13.85
N ALA A 116 -6.03 9.82 -14.85
CA ALA A 116 -5.59 11.22 -14.91
C ALA A 116 -6.73 12.27 -14.85
N ALA A 117 -7.94 11.91 -15.28
CA ALA A 117 -9.11 12.78 -15.25
C ALA A 117 -10.00 12.60 -14.00
N THR A 118 -9.90 11.45 -13.33
CA THR A 118 -10.71 11.12 -12.15
C THR A 118 -9.80 10.50 -11.10
N ARG A 119 -9.33 11.35 -10.17
CA ARG A 119 -8.36 10.98 -9.12
C ARG A 119 -9.02 10.55 -7.81
N GLU A 120 -10.33 10.64 -7.73
CA GLU A 120 -11.10 10.28 -6.53
C GLU A 120 -12.20 9.31 -6.94
N ARG A 121 -12.41 8.26 -6.16
CA ARG A 121 -13.45 7.26 -6.36
C ARG A 121 -14.05 6.84 -5.03
N THR A 122 -15.38 6.83 -5.00
CA THR A 122 -16.16 6.26 -3.90
C THR A 122 -16.80 4.97 -4.38
N TYR A 123 -16.68 3.92 -3.59
CA TYR A 123 -17.29 2.62 -3.83
C TYR A 123 -18.27 2.31 -2.70
N GLU A 124 -19.53 2.09 -3.05
CA GLU A 124 -20.55 1.66 -2.09
C GLU A 124 -20.78 0.15 -2.24
N LEU A 125 -20.50 -0.58 -1.17
CA LEU A 125 -20.63 -2.03 -1.08
C LEU A 125 -21.82 -2.32 -0.17
N GLY A 126 -22.92 -2.81 -0.74
CA GLY A 126 -24.08 -3.25 0.04
C GLY A 126 -23.95 -4.70 0.50
N GLU A 127 -24.67 -5.04 1.57
CA GLU A 127 -24.87 -6.42 2.04
C GLU A 127 -23.57 -7.17 2.43
N ILE A 128 -22.58 -6.45 2.96
CA ILE A 128 -21.37 -7.10 3.48
C ILE A 128 -21.72 -7.84 4.78
N PRO A 129 -21.38 -9.14 4.91
CA PRO A 129 -21.61 -9.88 6.14
C PRO A 129 -20.91 -9.24 7.33
N SER A 130 -21.43 -9.47 8.53
CA SER A 130 -20.75 -9.00 9.74
C SER A 130 -19.40 -9.70 9.89
N GLY A 131 -18.36 -8.94 10.22
CA GLY A 131 -17.01 -9.48 10.32
C GLY A 131 -15.92 -8.41 10.33
N VAL A 132 -14.67 -8.88 10.32
CA VAL A 132 -13.47 -8.05 10.17
C VAL A 132 -12.98 -8.19 8.74
N TYR A 133 -12.75 -7.06 8.09
CA TYR A 133 -12.27 -6.95 6.72
C TYR A 133 -11.10 -5.97 6.64
N VAL A 134 -10.47 -5.94 5.48
CA VAL A 134 -9.38 -5.02 5.18
C VAL A 134 -9.71 -4.37 3.85
N ALA A 135 -9.94 -3.06 3.86
CA ALA A 135 -9.99 -2.31 2.61
C ALA A 135 -8.56 -2.08 2.15
N VAL A 136 -8.28 -2.40 0.89
CA VAL A 136 -6.94 -2.27 0.30
C VAL A 136 -7.04 -1.38 -0.92
N GLY A 137 -6.32 -0.26 -0.89
CA GLY A 137 -6.11 0.62 -2.04
C GLY A 137 -4.78 0.28 -2.69
N PHE A 138 -4.75 0.21 -4.01
CA PHE A 138 -3.48 0.02 -4.73
C PHE A 138 -3.41 0.86 -5.99
N CYS A 139 -2.23 1.42 -6.25
CA CYS A 139 -1.89 2.18 -7.44
C CYS A 139 -0.87 1.43 -8.28
N ILE A 140 -1.19 1.20 -9.54
CA ILE A 140 -0.35 0.49 -10.51
C ILE A 140 0.02 1.44 -11.62
N ASN A 141 1.30 1.44 -11.99
CA ASN A 141 1.77 2.03 -13.24
C ASN A 141 2.36 0.91 -14.10
N PRO A 142 1.91 0.71 -15.36
CA PRO A 142 2.38 -0.40 -16.18
C PRO A 142 3.88 -0.35 -16.51
N ASN A 143 4.53 0.79 -16.30
CA ASN A 143 5.97 0.96 -16.51
C ASN A 143 6.80 0.70 -15.25
N ILE A 144 6.17 0.35 -14.12
CA ILE A 144 6.80 0.16 -12.82
C ILE A 144 6.31 -1.16 -12.24
N THR A 145 7.26 -2.01 -11.82
CA THR A 145 6.96 -3.39 -11.41
C THR A 145 6.27 -3.47 -10.06
N ASN A 146 6.52 -2.51 -9.17
CA ASN A 146 5.99 -2.53 -7.81
C ASN A 146 4.76 -1.62 -7.71
N PRO A 147 3.60 -2.16 -7.29
CA PRO A 147 2.45 -1.33 -6.95
C PRO A 147 2.73 -0.57 -5.66
N ALA A 148 2.08 0.59 -5.51
CA ALA A 148 1.98 1.23 -4.21
C ALA A 148 0.66 0.81 -3.57
N VAL A 149 0.67 0.50 -2.28
CA VAL A 149 -0.49 -0.04 -1.57
C VAL A 149 -0.71 0.72 -0.27
N ASP A 150 -1.97 0.87 0.10
CA ASP A 150 -2.42 1.38 1.40
C ASP A 150 -3.60 0.52 1.87
N PHE A 151 -3.83 0.47 3.18
CA PHE A 151 -4.87 -0.38 3.76
C PHE A 151 -5.52 0.23 4.99
N GLU A 152 -6.79 -0.13 5.20
CA GLU A 152 -7.55 0.27 6.38
C GLU A 152 -8.39 -0.91 6.90
N PRO A 153 -8.35 -1.21 8.20
CA PRO A 153 -9.22 -2.22 8.79
C PRO A 153 -10.68 -1.76 8.81
N VAL A 154 -11.58 -2.66 8.42
CA VAL A 154 -13.03 -2.40 8.35
C VAL A 154 -13.78 -3.38 9.23
N PHE A 155 -14.63 -2.87 10.12
CA PHE A 155 -15.45 -3.67 11.02
C PHE A 155 -16.92 -3.54 10.62
N VAL A 156 -17.52 -4.63 10.16
CA VAL A 156 -18.92 -4.66 9.69
C VAL A 156 -19.79 -5.38 10.71
N GLY A 157 -20.96 -4.83 11.00
CA GLY A 157 -21.93 -5.42 11.93
C GLY A 157 -21.83 -4.93 13.39
N GLY A 158 -22.52 -5.63 14.30
CA GLY A 158 -22.58 -5.26 15.71
C GLY A 158 -21.32 -5.62 16.49
N THR A 159 -21.04 -4.91 17.59
CA THR A 159 -19.85 -5.13 18.44
C THR A 159 -19.68 -6.57 18.95
N ILE A 160 -20.78 -7.31 19.16
CA ILE A 160 -20.76 -8.71 19.60
C ILE A 160 -20.30 -9.65 18.47
N GLU A 161 -20.69 -9.39 17.22
CA GLU A 161 -20.30 -10.20 16.06
C GLU A 161 -18.82 -9.97 15.70
N VAL A 162 -18.37 -8.72 15.82
CA VAL A 162 -16.95 -8.36 15.67
C VAL A 162 -16.08 -9.11 16.68
N GLY A 163 -16.52 -9.21 17.94
CA GLY A 163 -15.76 -9.95 18.97
C GLY A 163 -15.52 -11.42 18.60
N SER A 164 -16.54 -12.10 18.06
CA SER A 164 -16.41 -13.49 17.59
C SER A 164 -15.52 -13.58 16.35
N ALA A 165 -15.66 -12.68 15.38
CA ALA A 165 -14.84 -12.67 14.17
C ALA A 165 -13.36 -12.39 14.48
N VAL A 166 -13.06 -11.54 15.47
CA VAL A 166 -11.69 -11.29 15.94
C VAL A 166 -11.10 -12.54 16.61
N LEU A 167 -11.90 -13.31 17.36
CA LEU A 167 -11.44 -14.57 17.96
C LEU A 167 -11.14 -15.63 16.90
N ASP A 168 -12.01 -15.76 15.89
CA ASP A 168 -11.81 -16.68 14.77
C ASP A 168 -10.57 -16.29 13.94
N LEU A 169 -10.40 -14.99 13.67
CA LEU A 169 -9.22 -14.47 13.01
C LEU A 169 -7.97 -14.73 13.86
N GLY A 170 -8.03 -14.49 15.17
CA GLY A 170 -6.94 -14.79 16.10
C GLY A 170 -6.53 -16.25 16.07
N SER A 171 -7.47 -17.18 15.97
CA SER A 171 -7.18 -18.62 15.83
C SER A 171 -6.46 -18.92 14.51
N ALA A 172 -6.97 -18.42 13.38
CA ALA A 172 -6.35 -18.63 12.05
C ALA A 172 -4.95 -18.00 11.94
N VAL A 173 -4.76 -16.86 12.61
CA VAL A 173 -3.51 -16.10 12.66
C VAL A 173 -2.46 -16.80 13.51
N VAL A 174 -2.83 -17.41 14.64
CA VAL A 174 -1.91 -18.19 15.48
C VAL A 174 -1.40 -19.44 14.75
N GLU A 175 -2.22 -20.03 13.89
CA GLU A 175 -1.84 -21.21 13.09
C GLU A 175 -0.94 -20.86 11.90
N THR A 176 -0.87 -19.59 11.48
CA THR A 176 -0.11 -19.14 10.31
C THR A 176 1.15 -18.35 10.74
N PRO A 177 2.36 -18.90 10.55
CA PRO A 177 3.60 -18.20 10.92
C PRO A 177 3.72 -16.84 10.22
N GLY A 178 3.93 -15.76 11.00
CA GLY A 178 4.11 -14.39 10.49
C GLY A 178 2.80 -13.60 10.29
N ALA A 179 1.63 -14.25 10.31
CA ALA A 179 0.35 -13.56 10.20
C ALA A 179 0.06 -12.67 11.41
N LEU A 180 0.52 -13.05 12.61
CA LEU A 180 0.28 -12.26 13.83
C LEU A 180 0.95 -10.90 13.77
N THR A 181 2.23 -10.87 13.38
CA THR A 181 2.97 -9.62 13.22
C THR A 181 2.33 -8.74 12.16
N ALA A 182 1.94 -9.35 11.03
CA ALA A 182 1.33 -8.61 9.92
C ALA A 182 -0.08 -8.09 10.28
N VAL A 183 -0.89 -8.83 11.04
CA VAL A 183 -2.19 -8.36 11.54
C VAL A 183 -2.02 -7.28 12.60
N LEU A 184 -1.02 -7.38 13.49
CA LEU A 184 -0.74 -6.33 14.47
C LEU A 184 -0.25 -5.04 13.79
N GLU A 185 0.61 -5.16 12.78
CA GLU A 185 1.02 -4.05 11.91
C GLU A 185 -0.17 -3.46 11.15
N LEU A 186 -1.06 -4.32 10.64
CA LEU A 186 -2.30 -3.92 9.96
C LEU A 186 -3.29 -3.19 10.90
N LEU A 187 -3.32 -3.56 12.17
CA LEU A 187 -4.13 -2.91 13.20
C LEU A 187 -3.45 -1.66 13.77
N GLY A 188 -2.28 -1.27 13.26
CA GLY A 188 -1.50 -0.14 13.78
C GLY A 188 -0.99 -0.35 15.21
N ILE A 189 -0.96 -1.61 15.69
CA ILE A 189 -0.43 -1.97 16.99
C ILE A 189 1.07 -2.20 16.82
N ASP A 190 1.85 -1.20 17.21
CA ASP A 190 3.31 -1.25 17.21
C ASP A 190 3.82 -2.44 18.04
N THR A 191 4.16 -3.54 17.38
CA THR A 191 4.63 -4.77 18.03
C THR A 191 5.96 -4.58 18.77
N GLY A 192 6.66 -3.47 18.51
CA GLY A 192 7.84 -3.04 19.24
C GLY A 192 7.61 -2.89 20.76
N SER A 193 6.37 -2.70 21.21
CA SER A 193 6.05 -2.64 22.64
C SER A 193 5.81 -3.99 23.31
N LEU A 194 5.65 -5.08 22.55
CA LEU A 194 5.40 -6.43 23.10
C LEU A 194 6.70 -7.23 23.33
N GLY A 195 7.86 -6.66 22.97
CA GLY A 195 9.17 -7.32 22.99
C GLY A 195 10.18 -6.80 24.02
N SER A 196 9.78 -6.03 25.04
CA SER A 196 10.68 -5.62 26.14
C SER A 196 10.31 -6.29 27.46
N ALA A 197 10.29 -7.61 27.45
CA ALA A 197 10.44 -8.43 28.66
C ALA A 197 11.58 -9.43 28.46
N GLU A 198 12.68 -9.01 27.83
CA GLU A 198 13.96 -9.68 28.03
C GLU A 198 14.52 -9.23 29.37
N GLY A 199 14.57 -10.19 30.29
CA GLY A 199 15.13 -10.03 31.62
C GLY A 199 16.53 -9.45 31.56
N SER A 200 16.69 -8.26 32.15
CA SER A 200 17.98 -7.88 32.73
C SER A 200 18.25 -8.85 33.87
N ALA A 201 19.06 -9.85 33.54
CA ALA A 201 19.64 -10.78 34.48
C ALA A 201 20.36 -10.01 35.58
N VAL A 202 19.98 -10.39 36.80
CA VAL A 202 20.70 -10.15 38.04
C VAL A 202 22.12 -10.71 37.95
N GLY A 203 23.07 -9.89 38.37
CA GLY A 203 24.40 -10.30 38.83
C GLY A 203 25.10 -9.08 39.42
N SER A 204 25.13 -8.87 40.74
CA SER A 204 25.90 -9.70 41.65
C SER A 204 25.68 -9.28 43.11
N GLY A 205 25.61 -10.28 43.99
CA GLY A 205 26.00 -10.18 45.41
C GLY A 205 24.92 -9.78 46.41
N GLU A 206 24.35 -10.76 47.13
CA GLU A 206 24.67 -10.96 48.55
C GLU A 206 24.08 -12.30 49.02
N VAL A 207 24.86 -13.06 49.79
CA VAL A 207 24.49 -14.35 50.37
C VAL A 207 23.71 -14.10 51.66
N GLY A 208 22.46 -14.56 51.72
CA GLY A 208 21.64 -14.53 52.93
C GLY A 208 20.97 -15.87 53.15
N SER A 209 21.53 -16.69 54.06
CA SER A 209 20.89 -17.89 54.59
C SER A 209 19.60 -17.53 55.34
N GLY A 210 18.51 -18.25 55.07
CA GLY A 210 17.25 -18.12 55.82
C GLY A 210 16.30 -19.28 55.54
N ASP A 211 15.91 -19.95 56.62
CA ASP A 211 15.20 -21.22 56.71
C ASP A 211 13.75 -21.26 56.17
N ALA A 212 13.39 -22.49 55.76
CA ALA A 212 12.11 -23.21 55.94
C ALA A 212 10.74 -22.53 55.68
N ALA A 213 9.94 -23.17 54.80
CA ALA A 213 8.70 -23.86 55.21
C ALA A 213 8.11 -24.66 54.03
N VAL A 214 8.11 -25.98 54.15
CA VAL A 214 7.37 -26.91 53.29
C VAL A 214 5.92 -26.95 53.78
N GLY A 215 4.99 -26.48 52.95
CA GLY A 215 3.56 -26.62 53.16
C GLY A 215 2.95 -27.52 52.10
N SER A 216 2.78 -28.81 52.40
CA SER A 216 1.96 -29.73 51.61
C SER A 216 0.48 -29.43 51.84
N GLY A 217 -0.23 -29.00 50.81
CA GLY A 217 -1.69 -28.87 50.79
C GLY A 217 -2.30 -29.98 49.95
N ASP A 218 -2.83 -30.99 50.64
CA ASP A 218 -3.63 -32.11 50.12
C ASP A 218 -5.03 -31.61 49.75
N ALA A 219 -5.50 -31.92 48.54
CA ALA A 219 -6.84 -31.55 48.06
C ALA A 219 -7.69 -32.82 47.88
N THR A 220 -8.55 -33.06 48.87
CA THR A 220 -9.51 -34.15 48.94
C THR A 220 -10.68 -33.86 47.99
N VAL A 221 -10.93 -34.78 47.05
CA VAL A 221 -12.12 -34.79 46.18
C VAL A 221 -13.28 -35.41 46.94
N GLY A 222 -14.33 -34.60 47.19
CA GLY A 222 -15.60 -35.06 47.76
C GLY A 222 -16.69 -35.11 46.69
N SER A 223 -17.16 -36.31 46.38
CA SER A 223 -18.41 -36.55 45.63
C SER A 223 -19.59 -36.57 46.61
N GLY A 224 -20.66 -35.84 46.29
CA GLY A 224 -21.92 -35.88 47.04
C GLY A 224 -23.11 -35.80 46.09
N ASN A 225 -23.87 -36.90 46.07
CA ASN A 225 -25.21 -37.20 45.53
C ASN A 225 -25.89 -36.23 44.56
#